data_AF-A0A951HFR5-F1
#
_entry.id   AF-A0A951HFR5-F1
#
_cell.length_a   1.000
_cell.length_b   1.000
_cell.length_c   1.000
_cell.angle_alpha   90.00
_cell.angle_beta   90.00
_cell.angle_gamma   90.00
#
_symmetry.space_group_name_H-M   'P 1'
#
loop_
_entity.id
_entity.type
_entity.pdbx_description
1 polymer ?
#
loop_
_entity_poly.entity_id
_entity_poly.type
_entity_poly.pdbx_seq_one_letter_code
_entity_poly.pdbx_strand_id
1 'polypeptide(L)'
;MTIDREIILDLMPLYRAGLASGPSRRLVEAWLAEHPADRTWSGSAPADAQESEGFAAFARARRLRRWLRRLYGIACALTAISLTTQLHFAGGRLEWARLVAIDHPLAFAPAVLGAAAAWTAYFELRRRLR
;
A
#
# COMPACT_ATOMS: atom_id res chain seq x y z
N MET A 1 0.34 -28.21 39.78
CA MET A 1 -0.82 -27.53 39.16
C MET A 1 -0.68 -27.74 37.67
N THR A 2 -1.67 -28.34 37.02
CA THR A 2 -1.63 -28.53 35.57
C THR A 2 -2.06 -27.21 34.94
N ILE A 3 -1.09 -26.40 34.53
CA ILE A 3 -1.37 -25.15 33.83
C ILE A 3 -1.58 -25.48 32.36
N ASP A 4 -2.70 -25.05 31.80
CA ASP A 4 -2.98 -25.26 30.39
C ASP A 4 -1.97 -24.54 29.51
N ARG A 5 -1.45 -25.28 28.52
CA ARG A 5 -0.46 -24.80 27.56
C ARG A 5 -0.94 -23.55 26.80
N GLU A 6 -2.24 -23.45 26.53
CA GLU A 6 -2.84 -22.31 25.84
C GLU A 6 -2.69 -21.01 26.64
N ILE A 7 -2.89 -21.07 27.97
CA ILE A 7 -2.72 -19.93 28.87
C ILE A 7 -1.26 -19.44 28.85
N ILE A 8 -0.30 -20.37 28.80
CA ILE A 8 1.12 -20.04 28.71
C ILE A 8 1.44 -19.36 27.38
N LEU A 9 0.88 -19.86 26.27
CA LEU A 9 1.08 -19.30 24.95
C LEU A 9 0.50 -17.88 24.83
N ASP A 10 -0.66 -17.63 25.42
CA ASP A 10 -1.26 -16.29 25.47
C ASP A 10 -0.45 -15.30 26.31
N LEU A 11 0.21 -15.78 27.38
CA LEU A 11 1.08 -14.96 28.22
C LEU A 11 2.49 -14.75 27.63
N MET A 12 2.90 -15.58 26.67
CA MET A 12 4.25 -15.57 26.10
C MET A 12 4.64 -14.23 25.44
N PRO A 13 3.77 -13.55 24.66
CA PRO A 13 4.08 -12.23 24.10
C PRO A 13 4.30 -11.17 25.18
N LEU A 14 3.47 -11.17 26.23
CA LEU A 14 3.58 -10.23 27.36
C LEU A 14 4.84 -10.49 28.19
N TYR A 15 5.18 -11.75 28.39
CA TYR A 15 6.43 -12.16 29.05
C TYR A 15 7.65 -11.67 28.28
N ARG A 16 7.68 -11.85 26.95
CA ARG A 16 8.75 -11.38 26.07
C ARG A 16 8.88 -9.86 26.02
N ALA A 17 7.76 -9.14 26.03
CA ALA A 17 7.75 -7.67 26.04
C ALA A 17 8.14 -7.08 27.42
N GLY A 18 8.35 -7.90 28.45
CA GLY A 18 8.59 -7.44 29.82
C GLY A 18 7.36 -6.79 30.48
N LEU A 19 6.18 -6.92 29.85
CA LEU A 19 4.92 -6.34 30.30
C LEU A 19 4.09 -7.29 31.17
N ALA A 20 4.55 -8.53 31.35
CA ALA A 20 3.89 -9.50 32.20
C ALA A 20 3.96 -9.10 33.69
N SER A 21 2.83 -9.24 34.38
CA SER A 21 2.77 -9.04 35.84
C SER A 21 3.67 -10.04 36.58
N GLY A 22 4.16 -9.68 37.77
CA GLY A 22 5.04 -10.55 38.57
C GLY A 22 4.50 -11.97 38.84
N PRO A 23 3.19 -12.17 39.08
CA PRO A 23 2.58 -13.50 39.13
C PRO A 23 2.59 -14.24 37.79
N SER A 24 2.21 -13.59 36.69
CA SER A 24 2.21 -14.18 35.34
C SER A 24 3.60 -14.59 34.89
N ARG A 25 4.62 -13.80 35.25
CA ARG A 25 6.02 -14.07 34.93
C ARG A 25 6.52 -15.36 35.59
N ARG A 26 6.26 -15.51 36.89
CA ARG A 26 6.62 -16.71 37.66
C ARG A 26 5.92 -17.97 37.15
N LEU A 27 4.69 -17.82 36.67
CA LEU A 27 3.89 -18.89 36.11
C LEU A 27 4.48 -19.39 34.78
N VAL A 28 4.90 -18.48 33.88
CA VAL A 28 5.60 -18.83 32.64
C VAL A 28 6.98 -19.44 32.91
N GLU A 29 7.74 -18.88 33.86
CA GLU A 29 9.05 -19.39 34.26
C GLU A 29 8.98 -20.82 34.82
N ALA A 30 8.00 -21.11 35.69
CA ALA A 30 7.78 -22.44 36.25
C ALA A 30 7.41 -23.45 35.16
N TRP A 31 6.54 -23.08 34.23
CA TRP A 31 6.13 -23.96 33.13
C TRP A 31 7.28 -24.25 32.15
N LEU A 32 8.10 -23.25 31.82
CA LEU A 32 9.30 -23.41 30.98
C LEU A 32 10.43 -24.20 31.67
N ALA A 33 10.43 -24.28 33.00
CA ALA A 33 11.35 -25.14 33.75
C ALA A 33 10.92 -26.62 33.65
N GLU A 34 9.62 -26.88 33.62
CA GLU A 34 9.05 -28.22 33.44
C GLU A 34 9.10 -28.70 31.97
N HIS A 35 9.05 -27.78 31.00
CA HIS A 35 8.99 -28.08 29.56
C HIS A 35 10.15 -27.46 28.77
N PRO A 36 11.39 -27.99 28.91
CA PRO A 36 12.59 -27.40 28.32
C PRO A 36 12.61 -27.39 26.77
N ALA A 37 11.88 -28.30 26.12
CA ALA A 37 11.77 -28.34 24.65
C ALA A 37 11.09 -27.09 24.06
N ASP A 38 10.13 -26.51 24.79
CA ASP A 38 9.41 -25.30 24.38
C ASP A 38 10.24 -24.02 24.60
N ARG A 39 11.36 -24.10 25.35
CA ARG A 39 12.29 -22.98 25.55
C ARG A 39 12.98 -22.57 24.23
N THR A 40 13.22 -23.52 23.33
CA THR A 40 13.80 -23.27 22.01
C THR A 40 12.89 -22.43 21.11
N TRP A 41 11.57 -22.64 21.18
CA TRP A 41 10.56 -21.79 20.54
C TRP A 41 10.55 -20.38 21.16
N SER A 42 10.80 -20.29 22.47
CA SER A 42 10.87 -19.02 23.19
C SER A 42 12.06 -18.13 22.78
N GLY A 43 13.15 -18.72 22.28
CA GLY A 43 14.39 -18.04 21.88
C GLY A 43 14.49 -17.60 20.42
N SER A 44 13.55 -18.00 19.55
CA SER A 44 13.60 -17.61 18.14
C SER A 44 12.89 -16.28 17.87
N ALA A 45 13.72 -15.27 17.63
CA ALA A 45 13.50 -13.95 17.03
C ALA A 45 12.75 -12.87 17.86
N PRO A 46 13.30 -11.64 17.92
CA PRO A 46 12.64 -10.51 18.58
C PRO A 46 11.41 -10.11 17.77
N ALA A 47 10.24 -10.13 18.42
CA ALA A 47 8.98 -9.68 17.82
C ALA A 47 9.07 -8.25 17.23
N ASP A 48 9.95 -7.41 17.78
CA ASP A 48 10.22 -6.05 17.30
C ASP A 48 10.73 -6.00 15.85
N ALA A 49 11.51 -6.98 15.40
CA ALA A 49 12.04 -6.99 14.03
C ALA A 49 10.93 -7.28 13.00
N GLN A 50 10.03 -8.19 13.33
CA GLN A 50 8.96 -8.63 12.43
C GLN A 50 7.78 -7.66 12.39
N GLU A 51 7.46 -7.00 13.51
CA GLU A 51 6.47 -5.90 13.53
C GLU A 51 6.99 -4.68 12.75
N SER A 52 8.26 -4.29 12.93
CA SER A 52 8.85 -3.16 12.20
C SER A 52 8.88 -3.38 10.68
N GLU A 53 9.19 -4.59 10.22
CA GLU A 53 9.14 -4.95 8.79
C GLU A 53 7.72 -4.92 8.22
N GLY A 54 6.73 -5.39 9.00
CA GLY A 54 5.31 -5.32 8.63
C GLY A 54 4.86 -3.87 8.44
N PHE A 55 5.12 -2.99 9.41
CA PHE A 55 4.79 -1.57 9.30
C PHE A 55 5.52 -0.88 8.14
N ALA A 56 6.79 -1.21 7.91
CA ALA A 56 7.55 -0.69 6.78
C ALA A 56 7.00 -1.18 5.42
N ALA A 57 6.53 -2.42 5.33
CA ALA A 57 5.88 -2.96 4.12
C ALA A 57 4.54 -2.26 3.86
N PHE A 58 3.71 -2.06 4.90
CA PHE A 58 2.46 -1.29 4.81
C PHE A 58 2.69 0.17 4.41
N ALA A 59 3.72 0.82 4.96
CA ALA A 59 4.09 2.19 4.60
C ALA A 59 4.52 2.29 3.13
N ARG A 60 5.33 1.33 2.65
CA ARG A 60 5.73 1.21 1.23
C ARG A 60 4.50 1.03 0.34
N ALA A 61 3.60 0.08 0.67
CA ALA A 61 2.37 -0.16 -0.07
C ALA A 61 1.47 1.09 -0.14
N ARG A 62 1.32 1.82 0.99
CA ARG A 62 0.53 3.06 1.05
C ARG A 62 1.13 4.17 0.19
N ARG A 63 2.47 4.28 0.15
CA ARG A 63 3.19 5.25 -0.70
C ARG A 63 3.02 4.91 -2.18
N LEU A 64 3.18 3.64 -2.58
CA LEU A 64 2.96 3.18 -3.95
C LEU A 64 1.51 3.46 -4.40
N ARG A 65 0.52 3.17 -3.54
CA ARG A 65 -0.90 3.43 -3.85
C ARG A 65 -1.25 4.91 -3.95
N ARG A 66 -0.54 5.80 -3.26
CA ARG A 66 -0.65 7.26 -3.46
C ARG A 66 -0.10 7.68 -4.82
N TRP A 67 1.08 7.17 -5.20
CA TRP A 67 1.67 7.44 -6.51
C TRP A 67 0.80 6.96 -7.67
N LEU A 68 0.25 5.75 -7.56
CA LEU A 68 -0.61 5.17 -8.58
C LEU A 68 -1.89 6.01 -8.82
N ARG A 69 -2.48 6.57 -7.74
CA ARG A 69 -3.60 7.52 -7.84
C ARG A 69 -3.21 8.85 -8.48
N ARG A 70 -2.02 9.39 -8.15
CA ARG A 70 -1.52 10.64 -8.75
C ARG A 70 -1.24 10.48 -10.24
N LEU A 71 -0.54 9.41 -10.62
CA LEU A 71 -0.26 9.08 -12.03
C LEU A 71 -1.54 8.90 -12.82
N TYR A 72 -2.53 8.20 -12.26
CA TYR A 72 -3.84 8.06 -12.89
C TYR A 72 -4.54 9.41 -13.09
N GLY A 73 -4.57 10.26 -12.06
CA GLY A 73 -5.18 11.59 -12.15
C GLY A 73 -4.49 12.48 -13.20
N ILE A 74 -3.15 12.49 -13.22
CA ILE A 74 -2.36 13.25 -14.21
C ILE A 74 -2.62 12.71 -15.62
N ALA A 75 -2.62 11.39 -15.81
CA ALA A 75 -2.91 10.77 -17.09
C ALA A 75 -4.32 11.14 -17.57
N CYS A 76 -5.33 11.05 -16.71
CA CYS A 76 -6.70 11.47 -17.03
C CYS A 76 -6.80 12.96 -17.38
N ALA A 77 -6.14 13.85 -16.62
CA ALA A 77 -6.17 15.28 -16.89
C ALA A 77 -5.53 15.63 -18.23
N LEU A 78 -4.34 15.08 -18.52
CA LEU A 78 -3.65 15.30 -19.80
C LEU A 78 -4.42 14.71 -20.99
N THR A 79 -5.06 13.56 -20.77
CA THR A 79 -5.95 12.94 -21.77
C THR A 79 -7.15 13.83 -22.03
N ALA A 80 -7.81 14.35 -20.98
CA ALA A 80 -8.96 15.26 -21.11
C ALA A 80 -8.59 16.56 -21.83
N ILE A 81 -7.42 17.15 -21.52
CA ILE A 81 -6.90 18.32 -22.22
C ILE A 81 -6.69 18.01 -23.71
N SER A 82 -6.11 16.84 -24.03
CA SER A 82 -5.89 16.42 -25.42
C SER A 82 -7.18 16.17 -26.19
N LEU A 83 -8.25 15.79 -25.49
CA LEU A 83 -9.59 15.55 -26.04
C LEU A 83 -10.50 16.78 -26.02
N THR A 84 -9.94 17.97 -25.79
CA THR A 84 -10.74 19.21 -25.80
C THR A 84 -11.37 19.41 -27.19
N THR A 85 -12.70 19.47 -27.22
CA THR A 85 -13.51 19.68 -28.43
C THR A 85 -14.11 21.06 -28.44
N GLN A 86 -14.02 21.73 -29.59
CA GLN A 86 -14.79 22.94 -29.88
C GLN A 86 -16.14 22.53 -30.47
N LEU A 87 -17.21 23.00 -29.85
CA LEU A 87 -18.59 22.76 -30.27
C LEU A 87 -19.15 24.06 -30.84
N HIS A 88 -19.68 24.01 -32.06
CA HIS A 88 -20.35 25.15 -32.65
C HIS A 88 -21.86 24.90 -32.71
N PHE A 89 -22.61 25.83 -32.14
CA PHE A 89 -24.07 25.80 -32.10
C PHE A 89 -24.61 27.02 -32.85
N ALA A 90 -25.46 26.77 -33.84
CA ALA A 90 -26.19 27.81 -34.55
C ALA A 90 -27.70 27.49 -34.47
N GLY A 91 -28.51 28.50 -34.12
CA GLY A 91 -29.97 28.35 -34.05
C GLY A 91 -30.48 27.26 -33.10
N GLY A 92 -29.73 26.91 -32.05
CA GLY A 92 -30.10 25.86 -31.09
C GLY A 92 -29.81 24.43 -31.55
N ARG A 93 -29.14 24.23 -32.69
CA ARG A 93 -28.66 22.93 -33.15
C ARG A 93 -27.12 22.89 -33.16
N LEU A 94 -26.57 21.72 -32.82
CA LEU A 94 -25.15 21.43 -32.99
C LEU A 94 -24.89 21.26 -34.49
N GLU A 95 -24.09 22.15 -35.07
CA GLU A 95 -23.73 22.06 -36.50
C GLU A 95 -22.47 21.24 -36.70
N TRP A 96 -21.45 21.46 -35.88
CA TRP A 96 -20.20 20.71 -35.96
C TRP A 96 -19.47 20.66 -34.62
N ALA A 97 -18.71 19.59 -34.44
CA ALA A 97 -17.79 19.38 -33.33
C ALA A 97 -16.42 19.04 -33.90
N ARG A 98 -15.38 19.75 -33.47
CA ARG A 98 -14.00 19.48 -33.91
C ARG A 98 -13.07 19.37 -32.70
N LEU A 99 -12.14 18.44 -32.78
CA LEU A 99 -11.03 18.34 -31.82
C LEU A 99 -10.06 19.50 -32.06
N VAL A 100 -9.85 20.32 -31.03
CA VAL A 100 -8.94 21.48 -31.10
C VAL A 100 -7.50 21.04 -31.37
N ALA A 101 -7.15 19.83 -30.94
CA ALA A 101 -5.85 19.22 -31.19
C ALA A 101 -5.52 19.00 -32.68
N ILE A 102 -6.53 18.93 -33.55
CA ILE A 102 -6.33 18.77 -35.01
C ILE A 102 -5.89 20.09 -35.64
N ASP A 103 -6.45 21.22 -35.17
CA ASP A 103 -6.13 22.54 -35.71
C ASP A 103 -4.79 23.08 -35.18
N HIS A 104 -4.38 22.66 -33.98
CA HIS A 104 -3.11 23.07 -33.35
C HIS A 104 -2.29 21.90 -32.81
N PRO A 105 -1.78 21.00 -33.67
CA PRO A 105 -1.12 19.77 -33.26
C PRO A 105 0.14 20.02 -32.42
N LEU A 106 0.91 21.08 -32.72
CA LEU A 106 2.13 21.42 -31.99
C LEU A 106 1.86 21.91 -30.56
N ALA A 107 0.73 22.60 -30.32
CA ALA A 107 0.37 23.08 -28.99
C ALA A 107 -0.08 21.94 -28.06
N PHE A 108 -0.70 20.89 -28.62
CA PHE A 108 -1.18 19.73 -27.87
C PHE A 108 -0.18 18.57 -27.80
N ALA A 109 0.86 18.56 -28.64
CA ALA A 109 1.94 17.57 -28.61
C ALA A 109 2.52 17.30 -27.20
N PRO A 110 2.88 18.30 -26.37
CA PRO A 110 3.40 18.04 -25.03
C PRO A 110 2.36 17.39 -24.11
N ALA A 111 1.07 17.72 -24.25
CA ALA A 111 0.00 17.12 -23.46
C ALA A 111 -0.23 15.65 -23.83
N VAL A 112 -0.21 15.34 -25.13
CA VAL A 112 -0.35 13.97 -25.65
C VAL A 112 0.84 13.10 -25.24
N LEU A 113 2.07 13.61 -25.41
CA LEU A 113 3.29 12.92 -24.99
C LEU A 113 3.33 12.72 -23.47
N GLY A 114 2.92 13.73 -22.70
CA GLY A 114 2.80 13.63 -21.25
C GLY A 114 1.76 12.59 -20.82
N ALA A 115 0.61 12.53 -21.49
CA ALA A 115 -0.42 11.52 -21.22
C ALA A 115 0.11 10.10 -21.51
N ALA A 116 0.78 9.90 -22.65
CA ALA A 116 1.39 8.62 -22.99
C ALA A 116 2.44 8.21 -21.96
N ALA A 117 3.34 9.12 -21.58
CA ALA A 117 4.34 8.88 -20.54
C ALA A 117 3.69 8.52 -19.19
N ALA A 118 2.66 9.25 -18.77
CA ALA A 118 1.95 8.99 -17.52
C ALA A 118 1.25 7.62 -17.51
N TRP A 119 0.61 7.23 -18.63
CA TRP A 119 0.03 5.90 -18.79
C TRP A 119 1.09 4.80 -18.76
N THR A 120 2.21 4.96 -19.47
CA THR A 120 3.30 3.97 -19.42
C THR A 120 3.85 3.79 -18.01
N ALA A 121 4.11 4.89 -17.29
CA ALA A 121 4.56 4.84 -15.90
C ALA A 121 3.52 4.20 -14.97
N TYR A 122 2.22 4.45 -15.19
CA TYR A 122 1.13 3.81 -14.45
C TYR A 122 1.11 2.28 -14.68
N PHE A 123 1.20 1.83 -15.95
CA PHE A 123 1.19 0.41 -16.29
C PHE A 123 2.41 -0.33 -15.73
N GLU A 124 3.59 0.27 -15.82
CA GLU A 124 4.83 -0.28 -15.24
C GLU A 124 4.73 -0.40 -13.72
N LEU A 125 4.23 0.64 -13.04
CA LEU A 125 4.05 0.60 -11.58
C LEU A 125 3.00 -0.42 -11.17
N ARG A 126 1.93 -0.58 -11.96
CA ARG A 126 0.88 -1.58 -11.74
C ARG A 126 1.40 -3.02 -11.96
N ARG A 127 2.28 -3.23 -12.93
CA ARG A 127 2.95 -4.53 -13.15
C ARG A 127 3.82 -4.93 -11.96
N ARG A 128 4.57 -3.99 -11.38
CA ARG A 128 5.43 -4.24 -10.20
C ARG A 128 4.68 -4.53 -8.90
N LEU A 129 3.37 -4.23 -8.86
CA LEU A 129 2.50 -4.43 -7.69
C LEU A 129 1.69 -5.73 -7.75
N ARG A 130 1.65 -6.42 -8.90
CA ARG A 130 1.10 -7.76 -9.05
C ARG A 130 2.19 -8.79 -8.82
#